data_AF-A0A530QSP5-F1
#
_entry.id   AF-A0A530QSP5-F1
#
_cell.length_a   1.000
_cell.length_b   1.000
_cell.length_c   1.000
_cell.angle_alpha   90.00
_cell.angle_beta   90.00
_cell.angle_gamma   90.00
#
_symmetry.space_group_name_H-M   'P 1'
#
loop_
_entity.id
_entity.type
_entity.pdbx_description
1 polymer ?
#
loop_
_entity_poly.entity_id
_entity_poly.type
_entity_poly.pdbx_seq_one_letter_code
_entity_poly.pdbx_strand_id
1 'polypeptide(L)'
;MQYFVQQLINGLTLGSIYGLIAIGYTMVYGIIGMINFAHGDIFMVGAFTALIVFLILGALFYSVPVVIALLIMMIVAMLLTSLYNWTIEKVAYRPLRGSFRLAPLITAIGMSIALSNFVQVTQGPRNKP
;
A
#
# COMPACT_ATOMS: atom_id res chain seq x y z
N MET A 1 -18.82 8.83 -28.25
CA MET A 1 -19.18 9.23 -26.87
C MET A 1 -18.72 8.23 -25.82
N GLN A 2 -18.97 6.92 -25.99
CA GLN A 2 -18.54 5.88 -25.02
C GLN A 2 -17.04 5.91 -24.68
N TYR A 3 -16.17 5.99 -25.70
CA TYR A 3 -14.72 6.06 -25.49
C TYR A 3 -14.29 7.27 -24.64
N PHE A 4 -14.89 8.44 -24.89
CA PHE A 4 -14.61 9.65 -24.10
C PHE A 4 -15.00 9.47 -22.63
N VAL A 5 -16.20 8.95 -22.37
CA VAL A 5 -16.67 8.68 -20.99
C VAL A 5 -15.77 7.67 -20.29
N GLN A 6 -15.34 6.61 -20.99
CA GLN A 6 -14.41 5.62 -20.43
C GLN A 6 -13.06 6.24 -20.06
N GLN A 7 -12.46 7.06 -20.94
CA GLN A 7 -11.19 7.73 -20.63
C GLN A 7 -11.34 8.75 -19.50
N LEU A 8 -12.48 9.43 -19.41
CA LEU A 8 -12.78 10.32 -18.28
C LEU A 8 -12.81 9.53 -16.96
N ILE A 9 -13.49 8.39 -16.91
CA ILE A 9 -13.55 7.53 -15.72
C ILE A 9 -12.14 6.99 -15.38
N ASN A 10 -11.38 6.52 -16.38
CA ASN A 10 -10.02 6.04 -16.17
C ASN A 10 -9.10 7.14 -15.60
N GLY A 11 -9.18 8.35 -16.16
CA GLY A 11 -8.42 9.51 -15.72
C GLY A 11 -8.78 9.91 -14.29
N LEU A 12 -10.07 9.95 -13.95
CA LEU A 12 -10.53 10.22 -12.57
C LEU A 12 -10.08 9.13 -11.60
N THR A 13 -10.12 7.87 -12.00
CA THR A 13 -9.71 6.73 -11.17
C THR A 13 -8.20 6.81 -10.87
N LEU A 14 -7.37 6.95 -11.89
CA LEU A 14 -5.92 7.09 -11.73
C LEU A 14 -5.54 8.36 -10.97
N GLY A 15 -6.19 9.49 -11.29
CA GLY A 15 -5.98 10.76 -10.60
C GLY A 15 -6.34 10.67 -9.12
N SER A 16 -7.42 9.96 -8.77
CA SER A 16 -7.81 9.73 -7.37
C SER A 16 -6.77 8.87 -6.63
N ILE A 17 -6.25 7.83 -7.28
CA ILE A 17 -5.18 6.99 -6.69
C ILE A 17 -3.93 7.84 -6.44
N TYR A 18 -3.45 8.60 -7.42
CA TYR A 18 -2.28 9.45 -7.24
C TYR A 18 -2.51 10.57 -6.22
N GLY A 19 -3.71 11.15 -6.19
CA GLY A 19 -4.11 12.13 -5.19
C GLY A 19 -4.06 11.56 -3.77
N LEU A 20 -4.60 10.35 -3.55
CA LEU A 20 -4.55 9.66 -2.27
C LEU A 20 -3.13 9.32 -1.84
N ILE A 21 -2.28 8.86 -2.77
CA ILE A 21 -0.86 8.61 -2.50
C ILE A 21 -0.15 9.90 -2.09
N ALA A 22 -0.41 11.01 -2.77
CA ALA A 22 0.18 12.31 -2.43
C ALA A 22 -0.27 12.81 -1.05
N ILE A 23 -1.57 12.70 -0.73
CA ILE A 23 -2.11 13.08 0.59
C ILE A 23 -1.49 12.21 1.70
N GLY A 24 -1.40 10.89 1.48
CA GLY A 24 -0.76 9.98 2.44
C GLY A 24 0.70 10.32 2.67
N TYR A 25 1.46 10.54 1.60
CA TYR A 25 2.89 10.87 1.68
C TYR A 25 3.13 12.21 2.40
N THR A 26 2.36 13.24 2.06
CA THR A 26 2.47 14.57 2.69
C THR A 26 2.08 14.53 4.17
N MET A 27 1.08 13.74 4.56
CA MET A 27 0.71 13.55 5.96
C MET A 27 1.81 12.86 6.77
N VAL A 28 2.37 11.77 6.26
CA VAL A 28 3.46 11.03 6.92
C VAL A 28 4.70 11.92 7.05
N TYR A 29 5.08 12.60 5.97
CA TYR A 29 6.20 13.54 5.99
C TYR A 29 5.94 14.70 6.94
N GLY A 30 4.72 15.24 6.98
CA GLY A 30 4.34 16.35 7.87
C GLY A 30 4.43 16.00 9.36
N ILE A 31 4.16 14.75 9.74
CA ILE A 31 4.27 14.29 11.13
C ILE A 31 5.70 13.89 11.49
N ILE A 32 6.37 13.13 10.62
CA ILE A 32 7.66 12.51 10.92
C ILE A 32 8.84 13.46 10.62
N GLY A 33 8.68 14.38 9.66
CA GLY A 33 9.73 15.29 9.21
C GLY A 33 10.89 14.61 8.47
N MET A 34 10.71 13.36 8.04
CA MET A 34 11.72 12.55 7.36
C MET A 34 11.19 12.00 6.04
N ILE A 35 12.05 11.96 5.02
CA ILE A 35 11.73 11.35 3.73
C ILE A 35 11.56 9.84 3.92
N ASN A 36 10.42 9.29 3.49
CA ASN A 36 10.13 7.86 3.58
C ASN A 36 9.98 7.26 2.19
N PHE A 37 11.06 6.68 1.65
CA PHE A 37 11.05 6.03 0.35
C PHE A 37 10.17 4.77 0.28
N ALA A 38 9.94 4.09 1.41
CA ALA A 38 9.15 2.88 1.47
C ALA A 38 7.63 3.12 1.36
N HIS A 39 7.17 4.38 1.31
CA HIS A 39 5.74 4.69 1.30
C HIS A 39 5.01 4.07 0.11
N GLY A 40 5.63 4.09 -1.08
CA GLY A 40 5.08 3.44 -2.27
C GLY A 40 4.99 1.92 -2.11
N ASP A 41 5.98 1.30 -1.47
CA ASP A 41 5.98 -0.15 -1.22
C ASP A 41 4.92 -0.55 -0.20
N ILE A 42 4.63 0.30 0.78
CA ILE A 42 3.52 0.08 1.72
C ILE A 42 2.17 0.14 1.00
N PHE A 43 2.02 1.07 0.05
CA PHE A 43 0.82 1.13 -0.80
C PHE A 43 0.69 -0.16 -1.65
N MET A 44 1.79 -0.64 -2.21
CA MET A 44 1.85 -1.94 -2.91
C MET A 44 1.41 -3.09 -2.00
N VAL A 45 1.97 -3.20 -0.78
CA VAL A 45 1.57 -4.22 0.19
C VAL A 45 0.06 -4.17 0.44
N GLY A 46 -0.50 -2.99 0.64
CA GLY A 46 -1.94 -2.81 0.82
C GLY A 46 -2.79 -3.27 -0.34
N ALA A 47 -2.38 -2.93 -1.57
CA ALA A 47 -3.07 -3.39 -2.78
C ALA A 47 -3.04 -4.92 -2.91
N PHE A 48 -1.89 -5.55 -2.64
CA PHE A 48 -1.78 -7.01 -2.65
C PHE A 48 -2.59 -7.66 -1.53
N THR A 49 -2.60 -7.10 -0.33
CA THR A 49 -3.42 -7.58 0.77
C THR A 49 -4.90 -7.54 0.39
N ALA A 50 -5.38 -6.42 -0.16
CA ALA A 50 -6.76 -6.27 -0.59
C ALA A 50 -7.13 -7.33 -1.65
N LEU A 51 -6.27 -7.50 -2.67
CA LEU A 51 -6.46 -8.49 -3.73
C LEU A 51 -6.48 -9.92 -3.17
N ILE A 52 -5.56 -10.28 -2.28
CA ILE A 52 -5.50 -11.62 -1.67
C ILE A 52 -6.78 -11.91 -0.88
N VAL A 53 -7.24 -10.95 -0.08
CA VAL A 53 -8.49 -11.11 0.69
C VAL A 53 -9.68 -11.30 -0.24
N PHE A 54 -9.77 -10.50 -1.32
CA PHE A 54 -10.83 -10.64 -2.31
C PHE A 54 -10.84 -12.03 -2.96
N LEU A 55 -9.67 -12.53 -3.38
CA LEU A 55 -9.55 -13.87 -3.99
C LEU A 55 -9.89 -14.99 -2.99
N ILE A 56 -9.48 -14.87 -1.73
CA ILE A 56 -9.83 -15.85 -0.68
C ILE A 56 -11.34 -15.86 -0.45
N LEU A 57 -11.98 -14.70 -0.39
CA LEU A 57 -13.43 -14.61 -0.22
C LEU A 57 -14.17 -15.24 -1.41
N GLY A 58 -13.73 -14.97 -2.65
CA GLY A 58 -14.31 -15.57 -3.85
C GLY A 58 -14.10 -17.08 -3.94
N ALA A 59 -12.96 -17.60 -3.47
CA ALA A 59 -12.66 -19.03 -3.50
C ALA A 59 -13.37 -19.83 -2.40
N LEU A 60 -13.50 -19.27 -1.20
CA LEU A 60 -14.10 -19.96 -0.05
C LEU A 60 -15.61 -19.73 0.09
N PHE A 61 -16.11 -18.60 -0.40
CA PHE A 61 -17.50 -18.19 -0.20
C PHE A 61 -18.14 -17.74 -1.52
N TYR A 62 -18.57 -18.71 -2.31
CA TYR A 62 -19.15 -18.51 -3.65
C TYR A 62 -20.37 -17.56 -3.68
N SER A 63 -21.07 -17.39 -2.55
CA SER A 63 -22.32 -16.62 -2.46
C SER A 63 -22.18 -15.26 -1.76
N VAL A 64 -20.95 -14.79 -1.48
CA VAL A 64 -20.78 -13.47 -0.86
C VAL A 64 -21.10 -12.38 -1.90
N PRO A 65 -22.05 -11.46 -1.62
CA PRO A 65 -22.29 -10.33 -2.49
C PRO A 65 -21.01 -9.51 -2.69
N VAL A 66 -20.73 -9.13 -3.94
CA VAL A 66 -19.48 -8.42 -4.32
C VAL A 66 -19.26 -7.18 -3.44
N VAL A 67 -20.32 -6.43 -3.12
CA VAL A 67 -20.24 -5.25 -2.24
C VAL A 67 -19.71 -5.61 -0.85
N ILE A 68 -20.14 -6.74 -0.28
CA ILE A 68 -19.67 -7.20 1.03
C ILE A 68 -18.21 -7.64 0.95
N ALA A 69 -17.82 -8.34 -0.12
CA ALA A 69 -16.42 -8.72 -0.34
C ALA A 69 -15.50 -7.49 -0.46
N LEU A 70 -15.94 -6.44 -1.18
CA LEU A 70 -15.22 -5.17 -1.32
C LEU A 70 -15.06 -4.44 0.03
N LEU A 71 -16.10 -4.44 0.87
CA LEU A 71 -16.03 -3.84 2.21
C LEU A 71 -15.07 -4.62 3.12
N ILE A 72 -15.13 -5.95 3.11
CA ILE A 72 -14.25 -6.78 3.93
C ILE A 72 -12.79 -6.61 3.50
N MET A 73 -12.48 -6.71 2.20
CA MET A 73 -11.11 -6.53 1.73
C MET A 73 -10.57 -5.13 2.05
N MET A 74 -11.40 -4.09 1.98
CA MET A 74 -11.01 -2.72 2.33
C MET A 74 -10.64 -2.62 3.82
N ILE A 75 -11.51 -3.11 4.71
CA ILE A 75 -11.26 -3.07 6.16
C ILE A 75 -10.01 -3.87 6.51
N VAL A 76 -9.87 -5.09 5.97
CA VAL A 76 -8.70 -5.94 6.25
C VAL A 76 -7.42 -5.30 5.72
N ALA A 77 -7.44 -4.73 4.51
CA ALA A 77 -6.30 -4.02 3.95
C ALA A 77 -5.91 -2.80 4.80
N MET A 78 -6.87 -2.01 5.28
CA MET A 78 -6.61 -0.87 6.16
C MET A 78 -5.94 -1.30 7.47
N LEU A 79 -6.44 -2.36 8.11
CA LEU A 79 -5.88 -2.86 9.36
C LEU A 79 -4.48 -3.42 9.17
N LEU A 80 -4.26 -4.24 8.15
CA LEU A 80 -2.95 -4.86 7.91
C LEU A 80 -1.90 -3.85 7.44
N THR A 81 -2.26 -2.90 6.57
CA THR A 81 -1.32 -1.84 6.16
C THR A 81 -0.97 -0.91 7.32
N SER A 82 -1.93 -0.58 8.18
CA SER A 82 -1.67 0.18 9.41
C SER A 82 -0.71 -0.57 10.33
N LEU A 83 -0.91 -1.88 10.52
CA LEU A 83 -0.02 -2.73 11.32
C LEU A 83 1.40 -2.80 10.74
N TYR A 84 1.52 -2.94 9.41
CA TYR A 84 2.81 -2.91 8.72
C TYR A 84 3.52 -1.58 8.95
N ASN A 85 2.84 -0.45 8.72
CA ASN A 85 3.41 0.88 8.94
C ASN A 85 3.90 1.08 10.38
N TRP A 86 3.06 0.71 11.35
CA TRP A 86 3.42 0.80 12.76
C TRP A 86 4.63 -0.06 13.11
N THR A 87 4.71 -1.27 12.56
CA THR A 87 5.84 -2.18 12.78
C THR A 87 7.14 -1.61 12.19
N ILE A 88 7.09 -1.10 10.96
CA ILE A 88 8.24 -0.47 10.30
C ILE A 88 8.69 0.77 11.07
N GLU A 89 7.75 1.62 11.49
CA GLU A 89 8.08 2.77 12.31
C GLU A 89 8.77 2.34 13.60
N LYS A 90 8.20 1.37 14.32
CA LYS A 90 8.73 0.93 15.62
C LYS A 90 10.10 0.27 15.52
N VAL A 91 10.32 -0.57 14.51
CA VAL A 91 11.53 -1.40 14.38
C VAL A 91 12.63 -0.71 13.60
N ALA A 92 12.29 -0.01 12.51
CA ALA A 92 13.28 0.55 11.60
C ALA A 92 13.51 2.05 11.85
N TYR A 93 12.45 2.85 11.94
CA TYR A 93 12.60 4.32 11.91
C TYR A 93 12.76 4.97 13.28
N ARG A 94 11.96 4.54 14.27
CA ARG A 94 11.95 5.11 15.63
C ARG A 94 13.30 5.01 16.34
N PRO A 95 14.07 3.92 16.25
CA PRO A 95 15.40 3.84 16.86
C PRO A 95 16.40 4.85 16.29
N LEU A 96 16.20 5.28 15.04
CA LEU A 96 17.15 6.14 14.32
C LEU A 96 16.78 7.63 14.35
N ARG A 97 15.67 8.01 14.99
CA ARG A 97 15.24 9.43 15.07
C ARG A 97 16.27 10.35 15.73
N GLY A 98 17.09 9.83 16.65
CA GLY A 98 18.14 10.60 17.33
C GLY A 98 19.49 10.60 16.62
N SER A 99 19.62 9.90 15.48
CA SER A 99 20.87 9.78 14.73
C SER A 99 21.00 10.86 13.64
N PHE A 100 22.13 10.86 12.93
CA PHE A 100 22.36 11.82 11.85
C PHE A 100 21.33 11.65 10.72
N ARG A 101 20.93 12.75 10.08
CA ARG A 101 19.78 12.83 9.15
C ARG A 101 19.79 11.80 7.99
N LEU A 102 20.97 11.29 7.61
CA LEU A 102 21.11 10.30 6.54
C LEU A 102 20.76 8.88 7.00
N ALA A 103 20.89 8.54 8.28
CA ALA A 103 20.62 7.17 8.76
C ALA A 103 19.14 6.75 8.57
N PRO A 104 18.13 7.56 8.96
CA PRO A 104 16.73 7.24 8.65
C PRO A 104 16.45 7.11 7.15
N LEU A 105 17.13 7.90 6.31
CA LEU A 105 17.00 7.84 4.86
C LEU A 105 17.49 6.48 4.30
N ILE A 106 18.68 6.06 4.72
CA ILE A 106 19.27 4.76 4.32
C ILE A 106 18.36 3.62 4.78
N THR A 107 17.82 3.69 5.99
CA THR A 107 16.88 2.68 6.48
C THR A 107 15.57 2.69 5.71
N ALA A 108 15.06 3.85 5.29
CA ALA A 108 13.86 3.91 4.45
C ALA A 108 14.10 3.27 3.07
N ILE A 109 15.27 3.47 2.47
CA ILE A 109 15.67 2.78 1.22
C ILE A 109 15.79 1.27 1.46
N GLY A 110 16.46 0.86 2.55
CA GLY A 110 16.58 -0.55 2.91
C GLY A 110 15.23 -1.24 3.12
N MET A 111 14.29 -0.55 3.77
CA MET A 111 12.91 -1.03 3.95
C MET A 111 12.15 -1.14 2.63
N SER A 112 12.30 -0.16 1.73
CA SER A 112 11.72 -0.19 0.39
C SER A 112 12.18 -1.43 -0.39
N ILE A 113 13.49 -1.67 -0.42
CA ILE A 113 14.09 -2.84 -1.05
C ILE A 113 13.60 -4.13 -0.39
N ALA A 114 13.54 -4.19 0.94
CA ALA A 114 13.06 -5.36 1.66
C ALA A 114 11.59 -5.70 1.33
N LEU A 115 10.71 -4.70 1.33
CA LEU A 115 9.29 -4.89 1.05
C LEU A 115 9.03 -5.28 -0.41
N SER A 116 9.65 -4.58 -1.36
CA SER A 116 9.53 -4.89 -2.79
C SER A 116 10.01 -6.31 -3.10
N ASN A 117 11.17 -6.72 -2.59
CA ASN A 117 11.67 -8.09 -2.76
C ASN A 117 10.80 -9.12 -2.05
N PHE A 118 10.29 -8.83 -0.85
CA PHE A 118 9.39 -9.73 -0.13
C PHE A 118 8.11 -10.01 -0.93
N VAL A 119 7.49 -8.96 -1.49
CA VAL A 119 6.32 -9.13 -2.35
C VAL A 119 6.69 -9.86 -3.63
N GLN A 120 7.83 -9.57 -4.23
CA GLN A 120 8.29 -10.27 -5.43
C GLN A 120 8.49 -11.77 -5.21
N VAL A 121 9.07 -12.18 -4.08
CA VAL A 121 9.27 -13.59 -3.72
C VAL A 121 7.94 -14.28 -3.40
N THR A 122 7.05 -13.62 -2.66
CA THR A 122 5.79 -14.24 -2.21
C THR A 122 4.70 -14.27 -3.28
N GLN A 123 4.65 -13.26 -4.15
CA GLN A 123 3.57 -13.12 -5.15
C GLN A 123 4.02 -13.47 -6.57
N GLY A 124 5.34 -13.41 -6.85
CA GLY A 124 5.90 -13.64 -8.17
C GLY A 124 5.60 -12.52 -9.18
N PRO A 125 6.19 -12.59 -10.39
CA PRO A 125 6.01 -11.59 -11.44
C PRO A 125 4.71 -11.79 -12.26
N ARG A 126 3.91 -12.82 -11.97
CA ARG A 126 2.75 -13.19 -12.79
C ARG A 126 1.55 -12.34 -12.40
N ASN A 127 0.89 -11.74 -13.39
CA ASN A 127 -0.38 -11.05 -13.20
C ASN A 127 -1.40 -12.03 -12.61
N LYS A 128 -2.03 -11.62 -11.53
CA LYS A 128 -3.11 -12.37 -10.89
C LYS A 128 -4.44 -12.04 -11.57
N PRO A 129 -5.31 -13.05 -11.78
CA PRO A 129 -6.61 -12.85 -12.41
C PRO A 129 -7.54 -11.98 -11.56
#